data_AF-A0A2N9L7D0-F1
#
_entry.id   AF-A0A2N9L7D0-F1
#
_cell.length_a   1.000
_cell.length_b   1.000
_cell.length_c   1.000
_cell.angle_alpha   90.00
_cell.angle_beta   90.00
_cell.angle_gamma   90.00
#
_symmetry.space_group_name_H-M   'P 1'
#
loop_
_entity.id
_entity.type
_entity.pdbx_description
1 polymer ?
#
loop_
_entity_poly.entity_id
_entity_poly.type
_entity_poly.pdbx_seq_one_letter_code
_entity_poly.pdbx_strand_id
1 'polypeptide(L)'
;MTLKWKLKITIPIVLFTLGIVCWSAVPSFRFWIGEAYYYVRPVPRVCKNRTAQFNARVERIRQDAKSFLKIGAKKNDVARFFASENIPVSFNQVAGHDVASGEVYVAGIPECANVACGDDSALIGVRVDVDENGTVISDPVIVSMYTNCL
;
A
#
# COMPACT_ATOMS: atom_id res chain seq x y z
N MET A 1 24.76 8.25 -59.06
CA MET A 1 24.35 7.92 -57.67
C MET A 1 24.47 6.41 -57.48
N THR A 2 25.43 5.93 -56.70
CA THR A 2 25.77 4.50 -56.61
C THR A 2 24.72 3.72 -55.79
N LEU A 3 24.44 2.48 -56.19
CA LEU A 3 23.44 1.58 -55.57
C LEU A 3 23.61 1.46 -54.04
N LYS A 4 24.86 1.53 -53.56
CA LYS A 4 25.22 1.53 -52.13
C LYS A 4 24.66 2.72 -51.35
N TRP A 5 24.50 3.88 -51.99
CA TRP A 5 23.96 5.08 -51.35
C TRP A 5 22.43 5.02 -51.20
N LYS A 6 21.74 4.44 -52.19
CA LYS A 6 20.29 4.19 -52.10
C LYS A 6 19.97 3.18 -50.98
N LEU A 7 20.69 2.06 -50.90
CA LEU A 7 20.51 1.07 -49.83
C LEU A 7 20.76 1.64 -48.42
N LYS A 8 21.76 2.52 -48.25
CA LYS A 8 22.06 3.17 -46.96
C LYS A 8 20.96 4.09 -46.46
N ILE A 9 20.12 4.63 -47.34
CA ILE A 9 19.04 5.56 -47.00
C ILE A 9 17.70 4.83 -46.92
N THR A 10 17.45 3.88 -47.83
CA THR A 10 16.16 3.18 -47.89
C THR A 10 15.97 2.22 -46.71
N ILE A 11 17.00 1.50 -46.27
CA ILE A 11 16.91 0.56 -45.14
C ILE A 11 16.48 1.26 -43.83
N PRO A 12 17.10 2.38 -43.38
CA PRO A 12 16.68 3.04 -42.15
C PRO A 12 15.27 3.65 -42.26
N ILE A 13 14.86 4.14 -43.44
CA ILE A 13 13.50 4.67 -43.64
C ILE A 13 12.45 3.54 -43.55
N VAL A 14 12.73 2.37 -44.13
CA VAL A 14 11.82 1.21 -44.03
C VAL A 14 11.73 0.71 -42.60
N LEU A 15 12.84 0.67 -41.86
CA LEU A 15 12.83 0.30 -40.43
C LEU A 15 12.07 1.32 -39.57
N PHE A 16 12.24 2.61 -39.85
CA PHE A 16 11.55 3.68 -39.12
C PHE A 16 10.03 3.65 -39.38
N THR A 17 9.63 3.43 -40.63
CA THR A 17 8.21 3.31 -41.00
C THR A 17 7.57 2.04 -40.44
N LEU A 18 8.26 0.90 -40.43
CA LEU A 18 7.80 -0.31 -39.73
C LEU A 18 7.64 -0.08 -38.23
N GLY A 19 8.56 0.64 -37.59
CA GLY A 19 8.44 1.02 -36.18
C GLY A 19 7.21 1.89 -35.89
N ILE A 20 6.92 2.87 -36.75
CA ILE A 20 5.73 3.73 -36.62
C ILE A 20 4.44 2.93 -36.85
N VAL A 21 4.39 2.06 -37.86
CA VAL A 21 3.21 1.25 -38.15
C VAL A 21 2.91 0.28 -36.99
N CYS A 22 3.92 -0.39 -36.44
CA CYS A 22 3.76 -1.22 -35.24
C CYS A 22 3.26 -0.43 -34.03
N TRP A 23 3.72 0.81 -33.84
CA TRP A 23 3.23 1.69 -32.76
C TRP A 23 1.75 2.05 -32.91
N SER A 24 1.29 2.32 -34.15
CA SER A 24 -0.10 2.74 -34.40
C SER A 24 -1.10 1.58 -34.54
N ALA A 25 -0.68 0.44 -35.11
CA ALA A 25 -1.59 -0.63 -35.51
C ALA A 25 -1.70 -1.77 -34.49
N VAL A 26 -0.80 -1.84 -33.51
CA VAL A 26 -0.75 -2.94 -32.54
C VAL A 26 -0.96 -2.38 -31.13
N PRO A 27 -2.21 -2.38 -30.61
CA PRO A 27 -2.53 -1.90 -29.27
C PRO A 27 -1.71 -2.62 -28.19
N SER A 28 -1.43 -3.90 -28.41
CA SER A 28 -0.58 -4.72 -27.54
C SER A 28 0.85 -4.17 -27.45
N PHE A 29 1.42 -3.58 -28.50
CA PHE A 29 2.78 -3.01 -28.44
C PHE A 29 2.83 -1.75 -27.56
N ARG A 30 1.78 -0.90 -27.62
CA ARG A 30 1.61 0.26 -26.72
C ARG A 30 1.36 -0.16 -25.28
N PHE A 31 0.60 -1.24 -25.08
CA PHE A 31 0.37 -1.84 -23.77
C PHE A 31 1.66 -2.40 -23.15
N TRP A 32 2.43 -3.19 -23.91
CA TRP A 32 3.72 -3.74 -23.47
C TRP A 32 4.76 -2.65 -23.15
N ILE A 33 4.85 -1.57 -23.94
CA ILE A 33 5.74 -0.45 -23.63
C ILE A 33 5.22 0.37 -22.43
N GLY A 34 3.91 0.54 -22.31
CA GLY A 34 3.28 1.22 -21.18
C GLY A 34 3.54 0.49 -19.86
N GLU A 35 3.26 -0.81 -19.78
CA GLU A 35 3.56 -1.63 -18.60
C GLU A 35 5.06 -1.70 -18.32
N ALA A 36 5.91 -1.89 -19.35
CA ALA A 36 7.35 -1.85 -19.17
C ALA A 36 7.80 -0.49 -18.59
N TYR A 37 7.25 0.63 -19.07
CA TYR A 37 7.56 1.97 -18.56
C TYR A 37 7.24 2.10 -17.06
N TYR A 38 6.13 1.52 -16.59
CA TYR A 38 5.82 1.50 -15.15
C TYR A 38 6.75 0.57 -14.36
N TYR A 39 7.18 -0.56 -14.93
CA TYR A 39 8.12 -1.49 -14.30
C TYR A 39 9.54 -0.93 -14.15
N VAL A 40 10.03 -0.15 -15.11
CA VAL A 40 11.37 0.49 -15.03
C VAL A 40 11.37 1.88 -14.41
N ARG A 41 10.21 2.45 -14.05
CA ARG A 41 10.18 3.76 -13.39
C ARG A 41 10.74 3.63 -11.97
N PRO A 42 11.82 4.35 -11.61
CA PRO A 42 12.29 4.33 -10.24
C PRO A 42 11.21 4.90 -9.34
N VAL A 43 10.84 4.15 -8.29
CA VAL A 43 9.89 4.60 -7.27
C VAL A 43 10.37 5.95 -6.71
N PRO A 44 9.54 7.01 -6.77
CA PRO A 44 9.92 8.33 -6.27
C PRO A 44 10.41 8.25 -4.82
N ARG A 45 11.40 9.08 -4.46
CA ARG A 45 11.93 9.11 -3.08
C ARG A 45 10.84 9.40 -2.05
N VAL A 46 9.84 10.22 -2.42
CA VAL A 46 8.68 10.55 -1.59
C VAL A 46 7.90 9.29 -1.22
N CYS A 47 7.63 8.42 -2.19
CA CYS A 47 6.93 7.15 -1.96
C CYS A 47 7.73 6.22 -1.05
N LYS A 48 9.04 6.08 -1.28
CA LYS A 48 9.91 5.27 -0.41
C LYS A 48 9.91 5.78 1.03
N ASN A 49 10.00 7.10 1.22
CA ASN A 49 9.98 7.72 2.54
C ASN A 49 8.63 7.52 3.23
N ARG A 50 7.52 7.64 2.48
CA ARG A 50 6.18 7.38 2.98
C ARG A 50 6.01 5.93 3.44
N THR A 51 6.40 4.95 2.63
CA THR A 51 6.36 3.53 3.02
C THR A 51 7.17 3.29 4.30
N ALA A 52 8.36 3.91 4.41
CA ALA A 52 9.17 3.82 5.63
C ALA A 52 8.47 4.46 6.85
N GLN A 53 7.83 5.61 6.69
CA GLN A 53 7.05 6.27 7.74
C GLN A 53 5.83 5.44 8.16
N PHE A 54 5.12 4.84 7.21
CA PHE A 54 4.00 3.95 7.48
C PHE A 54 4.45 2.74 8.28
N ASN A 55 5.49 2.04 7.83
CA ASN A 55 6.04 0.88 8.54
C ASN A 55 6.53 1.27 9.95
N ALA A 56 7.21 2.41 10.09
CA ALA A 56 7.65 2.91 11.39
C ALA A 56 6.47 3.22 12.33
N ARG A 57 5.35 3.73 11.80
CA ARG A 57 4.13 3.94 12.57
C ARG A 57 3.51 2.61 13.01
N VAL A 58 3.41 1.62 12.12
CA VAL A 58 2.89 0.28 12.45
C VAL A 58 3.72 -0.38 13.55
N GLU A 59 5.05 -0.34 13.44
CA GLU A 59 5.93 -0.93 14.47
C GLU A 59 5.82 -0.20 15.81
N ARG A 60 5.69 1.14 15.80
CA ARG A 60 5.44 1.92 17.01
C ARG A 60 4.14 1.51 17.68
N ILE A 61 3.04 1.48 16.93
CA ILE A 61 1.72 1.02 17.43
C ILE A 61 1.84 -0.40 17.99
N ARG A 62 2.58 -1.29 17.33
CA ARG A 62 2.80 -2.66 17.81
C ARG A 62 3.56 -2.70 19.13
N GLN A 63 4.62 -1.90 19.29
CA GLN A 63 5.40 -1.82 20.52
C GLN A 63 4.59 -1.20 21.66
N ASP A 64 3.88 -0.12 21.38
CA ASP A 64 3.04 0.58 22.35
C ASP A 64 1.88 -0.33 22.79
N ALA A 65 1.20 -1.00 21.85
CA ALA A 65 0.18 -1.98 22.17
C ALA A 65 0.70 -3.09 23.09
N LYS A 66 1.88 -3.66 22.81
CA LYS A 66 2.49 -4.70 23.68
C LYS A 66 2.82 -4.19 25.09
N SER A 67 3.12 -2.90 25.22
CA SER A 67 3.48 -2.32 26.53
C SER A 67 2.25 -1.88 27.34
N PHE A 68 1.24 -1.30 26.69
CA PHE A 68 0.03 -0.78 27.32
C PHE A 68 -1.09 -1.81 27.46
N LEU A 69 -1.28 -2.67 26.46
CA LEU A 69 -2.38 -3.64 26.37
C LEU A 69 -1.92 -5.04 26.80
N LYS A 70 -1.32 -5.12 27.99
CA LYS A 70 -0.96 -6.40 28.60
C LYS A 70 -2.22 -7.12 29.08
N ILE A 71 -2.16 -8.44 29.18
CA ILE A 71 -3.21 -9.25 29.82
C ILE A 71 -3.50 -8.66 31.22
N GLY A 72 -4.78 -8.41 31.50
CA GLY A 72 -5.24 -7.77 32.74
C GLY A 72 -5.40 -6.24 32.66
N ALA A 73 -4.96 -5.59 31.58
CA ALA A 73 -5.18 -4.15 31.36
C ALA A 73 -6.68 -3.84 31.32
N LYS A 74 -7.10 -2.74 31.95
CA LYS A 74 -8.53 -2.41 32.11
C LYS A 74 -9.07 -1.67 30.89
N LYS A 75 -10.39 -1.68 30.74
CA LYS A 75 -11.11 -0.98 29.67
C LYS A 75 -10.69 0.47 29.46
N ASN A 76 -10.41 1.19 30.55
CA ASN A 76 -9.94 2.59 30.50
C ASN A 76 -8.53 2.71 29.90
N ASP A 77 -7.64 1.75 30.16
CA ASP A 77 -6.29 1.73 29.58
C ASP A 77 -6.34 1.37 28.10
N VAL A 78 -7.24 0.43 27.74
CA VAL A 78 -7.55 0.12 26.33
C VAL A 78 -8.01 1.38 25.61
N ALA A 79 -9.04 2.05 26.11
CA ALA A 79 -9.55 3.28 25.51
C ALA A 79 -8.47 4.39 25.41
N ARG A 80 -7.60 4.50 26.41
CA ARG A 80 -6.49 5.48 26.42
C ARG A 80 -5.46 5.20 25.32
N PHE A 81 -5.10 3.94 25.11
CA PHE A 81 -4.19 3.53 24.03
C PHE A 81 -4.77 3.86 22.65
N PHE A 82 -6.05 3.52 22.42
CA PHE A 82 -6.70 3.83 21.14
C PHE A 82 -6.77 5.35 20.90
N ALA A 83 -7.06 6.12 21.95
CA ALA A 83 -7.05 7.57 21.89
C ALA A 83 -5.64 8.16 21.60
N SER A 84 -4.56 7.60 22.19
CA SER A 84 -3.20 8.09 21.94
C SER A 84 -2.76 7.89 20.49
N GLU A 85 -3.23 6.82 19.85
CA GLU A 85 -2.95 6.54 18.43
C GLU A 85 -3.92 7.21 17.45
N ASN A 86 -4.88 7.99 17.95
CA ASN A 86 -5.98 8.57 17.18
C ASN A 86 -6.79 7.50 16.40
N ILE A 87 -6.98 6.34 17.02
CA ILE A 87 -7.75 5.22 16.46
C ILE A 87 -9.10 5.17 17.21
N PRO A 88 -10.24 5.36 16.52
CA PRO A 88 -11.54 5.19 17.14
C PRO A 88 -11.72 3.74 17.63
N VAL A 89 -12.05 3.56 18.91
CA VAL A 89 -12.28 2.24 19.49
C VAL A 89 -13.77 1.91 19.52
N SER A 90 -14.08 0.67 19.18
CA SER A 90 -15.40 0.06 19.36
C SER A 90 -15.25 -1.23 20.17
N PHE A 91 -16.20 -1.50 21.05
CA PHE A 91 -16.27 -2.73 21.82
C PHE A 91 -17.44 -3.55 21.28
N ASN A 92 -17.14 -4.63 20.58
CA ASN A 92 -18.13 -5.46 19.89
C ASN A 92 -17.86 -6.94 20.14
N GLN A 93 -18.85 -7.78 19.88
CA GLN A 93 -18.67 -9.23 19.91
C GLN A 93 -18.31 -9.75 18.51
N VAL A 94 -17.19 -10.47 18.39
CA VAL A 94 -16.75 -11.10 17.13
C VAL A 94 -16.57 -12.59 17.35
N ALA A 95 -17.29 -13.40 16.59
CA ALA A 95 -17.25 -14.86 16.69
C ALA A 95 -17.49 -15.40 18.12
N GLY A 96 -18.34 -14.72 18.90
CA GLY A 96 -18.67 -15.10 20.28
C GLY A 96 -17.68 -14.61 21.35
N HIS A 97 -16.67 -13.82 20.97
CA HIS A 97 -15.71 -13.22 21.90
C HIS A 97 -15.89 -11.70 21.95
N ASP A 98 -15.73 -11.10 23.12
CA ASP A 98 -15.73 -9.65 23.26
C ASP A 98 -14.39 -9.08 22.79
N VAL A 99 -14.45 -8.02 21.99
CA VAL A 99 -13.28 -7.47 21.32
C VAL A 99 -13.31 -5.96 21.32
N ALA A 100 -12.18 -5.35 21.67
CA ALA A 100 -11.91 -3.95 21.41
C ALA A 100 -11.19 -3.83 20.07
N SER A 101 -11.81 -3.18 19.08
CA SER A 101 -11.23 -3.01 17.76
C SER A 101 -11.39 -1.61 17.24
N GLY A 102 -10.41 -1.18 16.44
CA GLY A 102 -10.41 0.11 15.78
C GLY A 102 -9.46 0.11 14.60
N GLU A 103 -9.70 1.01 13.67
CA GLU A 103 -8.87 1.18 12.48
C GLU A 103 -8.62 2.65 12.19
N VAL A 104 -7.47 2.93 11.59
CA VAL A 104 -7.12 4.24 11.07
C VAL A 104 -6.72 4.13 9.62
N TYR A 105 -7.37 4.96 8.80
CA TYR A 105 -7.05 5.10 7.39
C TYR A 105 -5.89 6.07 7.21
N VAL A 106 -4.93 5.68 6.39
CA VAL A 106 -3.79 6.49 6.00
C VAL A 106 -3.93 6.78 4.52
N ALA A 107 -4.46 7.97 4.23
CA ALA A 107 -4.70 8.43 2.87
C ALA A 107 -3.42 8.35 2.03
N GLY A 108 -3.56 7.83 0.82
CA GLY A 108 -2.55 7.74 -0.21
C GLY A 108 -2.02 9.08 -0.70
N ILE A 109 -1.05 9.02 -1.60
CA ILE A 109 -0.65 10.16 -2.43
C ILE A 109 -0.70 9.75 -3.91
N PRO A 110 -1.38 10.54 -4.78
CA PRO A 110 -1.53 10.20 -6.20
C PRO A 110 -0.20 9.98 -6.93
N GLU A 111 0.87 10.61 -6.47
CA GLU A 111 2.23 10.47 -7.04
C GLU A 111 2.84 9.08 -6.84
N CYS A 112 2.34 8.32 -5.86
CA CYS A 112 2.75 6.94 -5.60
C CYS A 112 1.82 5.93 -6.24
N ALA A 113 0.80 6.39 -6.98
CA ALA A 113 -0.05 5.52 -7.76
C ALA A 113 0.73 4.82 -8.86
N ASN A 114 0.59 3.51 -8.92
CA ASN A 114 1.06 2.68 -10.02
C ASN A 114 -0.10 1.83 -10.58
N VAL A 115 0.16 1.12 -11.67
CA VAL A 115 -0.90 0.37 -12.37
C VAL A 115 -1.41 -0.83 -11.56
N ALA A 116 -0.55 -1.40 -10.71
CA ALA A 116 -0.88 -2.55 -9.86
C ALA A 116 -1.48 -2.15 -8.50
N CYS A 117 -1.28 -0.91 -8.07
CA CYS A 117 -1.55 -0.44 -6.73
C CYS A 117 -1.82 1.05 -6.88
N GLY A 118 -3.04 1.48 -6.56
CA GLY A 118 -3.50 2.85 -6.68
C GLY A 118 -2.70 3.79 -5.78
N ASP A 119 -3.33 4.81 -5.21
CA ASP A 119 -2.63 5.90 -4.52
C ASP A 119 -1.82 5.54 -3.25
N ASP A 120 -1.51 4.27 -2.98
CA ASP A 120 -0.75 3.82 -1.80
C ASP A 120 -1.51 4.12 -0.48
N SER A 121 -2.84 4.16 -0.56
CA SER A 121 -3.71 4.26 0.60
C SER A 121 -3.65 2.99 1.44
N ALA A 122 -3.51 3.15 2.75
CA ALA A 122 -3.32 2.04 3.67
C ALA A 122 -4.23 2.13 4.89
N LEU A 123 -4.38 1.02 5.59
CA LEU A 123 -5.17 0.89 6.80
C LEU A 123 -4.32 0.21 7.87
N ILE A 124 -4.41 0.72 9.10
CA ILE A 124 -3.85 0.08 10.29
C ILE A 124 -5.02 -0.30 11.19
N GLY A 125 -5.19 -1.60 11.43
CA GLY A 125 -6.20 -2.15 12.32
C GLY A 125 -5.56 -2.66 13.60
N VAL A 126 -6.21 -2.37 14.73
CA VAL A 126 -5.84 -2.93 16.03
C VAL A 126 -7.03 -3.69 16.58
N ARG A 127 -6.78 -4.91 17.04
CA ARG A 127 -7.76 -5.79 17.68
C ARG A 127 -7.20 -6.31 18.99
N VAL A 128 -8.01 -6.31 20.03
CA VAL A 128 -7.67 -6.81 21.36
C VAL A 128 -8.83 -7.63 21.86
N ASP A 129 -8.64 -8.91 22.17
CA ASP A 129 -9.71 -9.67 22.81
C ASP A 129 -9.79 -9.27 24.28
N VAL A 130 -11.02 -9.07 24.75
CA VAL A 130 -11.33 -8.61 26.10
C VAL A 130 -12.37 -9.51 26.76
N ASP A 131 -12.50 -9.42 28.08
CA ASP A 131 -13.63 -10.00 28.82
C ASP A 131 -14.87 -9.08 28.79
N GLU A 132 -15.96 -9.54 29.40
CA GLU A 132 -17.22 -8.79 29.53
C GLU A 132 -17.06 -7.41 30.19
N ASN A 133 -16.01 -7.23 31.00
CA ASN A 133 -15.69 -5.97 31.67
C ASN A 133 -14.75 -5.07 30.82
N GLY A 134 -14.32 -5.53 29.65
CA GLY A 134 -13.34 -4.86 28.80
C GLY A 134 -11.90 -5.00 29.28
N THR A 135 -11.59 -6.01 30.10
CA THR A 135 -10.22 -6.35 30.52
C THR A 135 -9.54 -7.17 29.44
N VAL A 136 -8.30 -6.84 29.10
CA VAL A 136 -7.52 -7.57 28.08
C VAL A 136 -7.25 -9.01 28.52
N ILE A 137 -7.57 -9.97 27.64
CA ILE A 137 -7.38 -11.42 27.91
C ILE A 137 -6.37 -12.09 26.96
N SER A 138 -6.01 -11.44 25.86
CA SER A 138 -5.04 -11.94 24.88
C SER A 138 -4.10 -10.82 24.42
N ASP A 139 -2.98 -11.21 23.81
CA ASP A 139 -2.07 -10.24 23.21
C ASP A 139 -2.76 -9.48 22.06
N PRO A 140 -2.53 -8.15 21.94
CA PRO A 140 -3.14 -7.35 20.89
C PRO A 140 -2.63 -7.78 19.51
N VAL A 141 -3.53 -7.81 18.54
CA VAL A 141 -3.25 -8.10 17.13
C VAL A 141 -3.26 -6.80 16.35
N ILE A 142 -2.13 -6.50 15.70
CA ILE A 142 -1.96 -5.32 14.85
C ILE A 142 -1.83 -5.80 13.41
N VAL A 143 -2.76 -5.37 12.56
CA VAL A 143 -2.76 -5.65 11.13
C VAL A 143 -2.56 -4.35 10.35
N SER A 144 -1.88 -4.44 9.22
CA SER A 144 -1.72 -3.33 8.30
C SER A 144 -1.82 -3.83 6.87
N MET A 145 -2.56 -3.14 6.03
CA MET A 145 -2.70 -3.48 4.62
C MET A 145 -2.81 -2.24 3.74
N TYR A 146 -2.35 -2.35 2.50
CA TYR A 146 -2.69 -1.38 1.47
C TYR A 146 -4.09 -1.68 0.95
N THR A 147 -4.94 -0.66 0.89
CA THR A 147 -6.38 -0.79 0.59
C THR A 147 -6.71 -0.63 -0.90
N ASN A 148 -5.76 -0.11 -1.67
CA ASN A 148 -5.93 0.20 -3.09
C ASN A 148 -4.98 -0.64 -3.97
N CYS A 149 -4.56 -1.80 -3.46
CA CYS A 149 -3.57 -2.66 -4.13
C CYS A 149 -4.15 -4.08 -4.10
N LEU A 150 -4.58 -4.56 -5.28
CA LEU A 150 -5.15 -5.90 -5.50
C LEU A 150 -4.10 -6.79 -6.15
#